data_AF-A0A1X0WMC7-F1
#
_entry.id   AF-A0A1X0WMC7-F1
#
_cell.length_a   1.000
_cell.length_b   1.000
_cell.length_c   1.000
_cell.angle_alpha   90.00
_cell.angle_beta   90.00
_cell.angle_gamma   90.00
#
_symmetry.space_group_name_H-M   'P 1'
#
loop_
_entity.id
_entity.type
_entity.pdbx_description
1 polymer ?
#
loop_
_entity_poly.entity_id
_entity_poly.type
_entity_poly.pdbx_seq_one_letter_code
_entity_poly.pdbx_strand_id
1 'polypeptide(L)'
;MTSKIPYLETTGMPTRILLRKRRFKCYQCSKIAVAETSLVKKNHQIATIVNQKITQKLIEKVPMTAIAESLSVSTSTVIRKLKEFKFKTDLSFLPTHMS
;
A
#
# COMPACT_ATOMS: atom_id res chain seq x y z
N MET A 1 -8.73 -4.91 20.45
CA MET A 1 -7.97 -5.39 19.27
C MET A 1 -7.00 -4.32 18.83
N THR A 2 -5.71 -4.57 19.06
CA THR A 2 -4.61 -3.76 18.55
C THR A 2 -4.43 -4.01 17.06
N SER A 3 -4.29 -2.97 16.25
CA SER A 3 -4.01 -3.11 14.81
C SER A 3 -2.52 -2.99 14.56
N LYS A 4 -1.93 -3.99 13.88
CA LYS A 4 -0.54 -3.95 13.40
C LYS A 4 -0.56 -3.53 11.94
N ILE A 5 0.18 -2.48 11.61
CA ILE A 5 0.17 -1.86 10.28
C ILE A 5 1.59 -1.94 9.71
N PRO A 6 1.80 -2.54 8.52
CA PRO A 6 3.10 -2.51 7.86
C PRO A 6 3.60 -1.08 7.65
N TYR A 7 4.90 -0.87 7.88
CA TYR A 7 5.59 0.40 7.68
C TYR A 7 6.88 0.20 6.88
N LEU A 8 7.64 1.28 6.68
CA LEU A 8 8.93 1.20 6.01
C LEU A 8 9.93 0.38 6.84
N GLU A 9 10.74 -0.43 6.15
CA GLU A 9 11.86 -1.14 6.78
C GLU A 9 12.84 -0.16 7.42
N THR A 10 13.36 -0.54 8.59
CA THR A 10 14.40 0.21 9.30
C THR A 10 15.55 -0.77 9.57
N THR A 11 16.77 -0.42 9.17
CA THR A 11 17.97 -1.25 9.42
C THR A 11 17.82 -2.71 8.94
N GLY A 12 17.21 -2.93 7.78
CA GLY A 12 17.00 -4.27 7.21
C GLY A 12 15.93 -5.12 7.92
N MET A 13 15.16 -4.54 8.83
CA MET A 13 14.09 -5.24 9.55
C MET A 13 12.69 -4.75 9.18
N PRO A 14 11.74 -5.67 8.93
CA PRO A 14 10.31 -5.36 8.78
C PRO A 14 9.77 -4.59 9.97
N THR A 15 9.27 -3.38 9.75
CA THR A 15 8.73 -2.53 10.80
C THR A 15 7.22 -2.48 10.74
N ARG A 16 6.56 -2.45 11.91
CA ARG A 16 5.10 -2.35 12.03
C ARG A 16 4.71 -1.30 13.05
N ILE A 17 3.71 -0.49 12.72
CA ILE A 17 3.11 0.46 13.65
C ILE A 17 1.99 -0.24 14.42
N LEU A 18 2.03 -0.14 15.75
CA LEU A 18 1.00 -0.66 16.64
C LEU A 18 0.01 0.45 16.99
N LEU A 19 -1.22 0.35 16.50
CA LEU A 19 -2.32 1.17 16.99
C LEU A 19 -3.00 0.45 18.16
N ARG A 20 -2.91 1.06 19.36
CA ARG A 20 -3.55 0.53 20.59
C ARG A 20 -5.04 0.27 20.39
N LYS A 21 -5.74 1.23 19.75
CA LYS A 21 -7.15 1.11 19.41
C LYS A 21 -7.43 1.92 18.16
N ARG A 22 -8.09 1.28 17.19
CA ARG A 22 -8.48 1.91 15.92
C ARG A 22 -10.00 2.07 15.79
N ARG A 23 -10.75 1.11 16.34
CA ARG A 23 -12.21 1.08 16.33
C ARG A 23 -12.72 1.49 17.71
N PHE A 24 -13.49 2.56 17.74
CA PHE A 24 -14.11 3.12 18.93
C PHE A 24 -15.60 2.83 18.88
N LYS A 25 -16.09 2.01 19.80
CA LYS A 25 -17.53 1.76 19.96
C LYS A 25 -18.10 2.80 20.92
N CYS A 26 -19.12 3.54 20.50
CA CYS A 26 -19.87 4.41 21.37
C CYS A 26 -20.66 3.57 22.39
N TYR A 27 -20.57 3.90 23.68
CA TYR A 27 -21.30 3.19 24.72
C TYR A 27 -22.83 3.39 24.59
N GLN A 28 -23.25 4.62 24.31
CA GLN A 28 -24.68 4.99 24.27
C GLN A 28 -25.44 4.40 23.09
N CYS A 29 -24.87 4.44 21.88
CA CYS A 29 -25.58 4.07 20.65
C CYS A 29 -24.97 2.87 19.91
N SER A 30 -23.94 2.23 20.49
CA SER A 30 -23.22 1.08 19.91
C SER A 30 -22.59 1.28 18.52
N LYS A 31 -22.64 2.49 17.94
CA LYS A 31 -21.99 2.82 16.66
C LYS A 31 -20.47 2.71 16.77
N ILE A 32 -19.82 2.25 15.70
CA ILE A 32 -18.36 2.11 15.62
C ILE A 32 -17.79 3.24 14.76
N ALA A 33 -16.92 4.06 15.35
CA ALA A 33 -16.10 5.02 14.64
C ALA A 33 -14.69 4.42 14.41
N VAL A 34 -14.17 4.57 13.19
CA VAL A 34 -12.79 4.22 12.85
C VAL A 34 -11.97 5.50 12.87
N ALA A 35 -10.94 5.58 13.71
CA ALA A 35 -10.06 6.72 13.71
C ALA A 35 -9.28 6.79 12.38
N GLU A 36 -9.29 7.99 11.79
CA GLU A 36 -8.39 8.37 10.71
C GLU A 36 -7.11 8.93 11.33
N THR A 37 -5.97 8.56 10.76
CA THR A 37 -4.65 8.99 11.24
C THR A 37 -3.83 9.49 10.05
N SER A 38 -2.82 10.33 10.30
CA SER A 38 -1.88 10.76 9.25
C SER A 38 -1.17 9.59 8.55
N LEU A 39 -0.99 8.49 9.27
CA LEU A 39 -0.34 7.27 8.79
C LEU A 39 -1.26 6.43 7.91
N VAL A 40 -2.54 6.29 8.30
CA VAL A 40 -3.51 5.40 7.66
C VAL A 40 -4.85 6.09 7.48
N LYS A 41 -5.29 6.18 6.22
CA LYS A 41 -6.59 6.72 5.81
C LYS A 41 -7.76 5.92 6.38
N LYS A 42 -8.91 6.58 6.54
CA LYS A 42 -10.18 5.92 6.89
C LYS A 42 -10.46 4.74 5.93
N ASN A 43 -10.86 3.59 6.45
CA ASN A 43 -11.14 2.34 5.71
C ASN A 43 -9.94 1.62 5.07
N HIS A 44 -8.71 2.12 5.18
CA HIS A 44 -7.52 1.44 4.63
C HIS A 44 -6.74 0.68 5.70
N GLN A 45 -6.11 -0.45 5.37
CA GLN A 45 -5.26 -1.21 6.31
C GLN A 45 -3.75 -0.95 6.14
N ILE A 46 -3.36 -0.36 5.01
CA ILE A 46 -1.97 -0.13 4.62
C ILE A 46 -1.64 1.34 4.80
N ALA A 47 -0.47 1.62 5.36
CA ALA A 47 0.00 2.99 5.54
C ALA A 47 0.18 3.70 4.19
N THR A 48 -0.11 5.00 4.15
CA THR A 48 0.04 5.84 2.95
C THR A 48 1.47 5.82 2.41
N ILE A 49 2.45 5.86 3.31
CA ILE A 49 3.88 5.83 2.99
C ILE A 49 4.31 4.54 2.28
N VAL A 50 3.73 3.39 2.66
CA VAL A 50 4.02 2.10 2.01
C VAL A 50 3.48 2.13 0.58
N ASN A 51 2.27 2.66 0.36
CA ASN A 51 1.72 2.80 -1.00
C ASN A 51 2.57 3.75 -1.87
N GLN A 52 3.10 4.84 -1.30
CA GLN A 52 4.01 5.74 -1.99
C GLN A 52 5.32 5.03 -2.37
N LYS A 53 5.89 4.23 -1.48
CA LYS A 53 7.12 3.47 -1.75
C LYS A 53 6.92 2.36 -2.79
N ILE A 54 5.75 1.69 -2.78
CA ILE A 54 5.36 0.75 -3.85
C ILE A 54 5.34 1.48 -5.19
N THR A 55 4.70 2.64 -5.27
CA THR A 55 4.66 3.46 -6.49
C THR A 55 6.05 3.85 -6.96
N GLN A 56 6.94 4.29 -6.06
CA GLN A 56 8.32 4.62 -6.39
C GLN A 56 9.07 3.42 -6.98
N LYS A 57 9.05 2.27 -6.31
CA LYS A 57 9.76 1.07 -6.76
C LYS A 57 9.20 0.50 -8.08
N LEU A 58 7.90 0.65 -8.33
CA LEU A 58 7.29 0.28 -9.61
C LEU A 58 7.78 1.19 -10.75
N ILE A 59 7.98 2.48 -10.49
CA ILE A 59 8.58 3.41 -11.46
C ILE A 59 10.05 3.05 -11.75
N GLU A 60 10.79 2.65 -10.72
CA GLU A 60 12.16 2.10 -10.81
C GLU A 60 12.21 0.71 -11.50
N LYS A 61 11.06 0.15 -11.91
CA LYS A 61 10.92 -1.16 -12.57
C LYS A 61 11.45 -2.33 -11.74
N VAL A 62 11.43 -2.22 -10.41
CA VAL A 62 11.79 -3.31 -9.50
C VAL A 62 10.77 -4.45 -9.63
N PRO A 63 11.17 -5.72 -9.64
CA PRO A 63 10.25 -6.84 -9.74
C PRO A 63 9.26 -6.87 -8.57
N MET A 64 8.00 -7.20 -8.88
CA MET A 64 6.89 -7.11 -7.92
C MET A 64 7.06 -8.00 -6.69
N THR A 65 7.74 -9.15 -6.83
CA THR A 65 8.09 -10.05 -5.73
C THR A 65 9.08 -9.41 -4.77
N ALA A 66 10.15 -8.79 -5.30
CA ALA A 66 11.13 -8.07 -4.49
C ALA A 66 10.52 -6.83 -3.80
N ILE A 67 9.56 -6.14 -4.43
CA ILE A 67 8.81 -5.06 -3.78
C ILE A 67 7.98 -5.61 -2.62
N ALA A 68 7.28 -6.73 -2.83
CA ALA A 68 6.44 -7.35 -1.82
C ALA A 68 7.26 -7.80 -0.60
N GLU A 69 8.40 -8.45 -0.83
CA GLU A 69 9.34 -8.87 0.21
C GLU A 69 9.89 -7.68 1.00
N SER A 70 10.49 -6.70 0.30
CA SER A 70 11.12 -5.52 0.93
C SER A 70 10.16 -4.52 1.59
N LEU A 71 8.85 -4.68 1.40
CA LEU A 71 7.85 -3.85 2.08
C LEU A 71 6.95 -4.67 3.00
N SER A 72 7.22 -5.97 3.14
CA SER A 72 6.42 -6.90 3.94
C SER A 72 4.92 -6.83 3.62
N VAL A 73 4.59 -6.75 2.32
CA VAL A 73 3.22 -6.73 1.78
C VAL A 73 2.99 -7.90 0.85
N SER A 74 1.72 -8.21 0.57
CA SER A 74 1.39 -9.21 -0.44
C SER A 74 1.68 -8.70 -1.86
N THR A 75 2.05 -9.60 -2.76
CA THR A 75 2.16 -9.31 -4.21
C THR A 75 0.86 -8.75 -4.78
N SER A 76 -0.29 -9.24 -4.30
CA SER A 76 -1.61 -8.71 -4.68
C SER A 76 -1.80 -7.23 -4.36
N THR A 77 -1.17 -6.73 -3.29
CA THR A 77 -1.17 -5.30 -2.97
C THR A 77 -0.39 -4.50 -4.02
N VAL A 78 0.77 -5.01 -4.42
CA VAL A 78 1.60 -4.40 -5.48
C VAL A 78 0.86 -4.40 -6.82
N ILE A 79 0.19 -5.51 -7.18
CA ILE A 79 -0.65 -5.63 -8.38
C ILE A 79 -1.76 -4.58 -8.38
N ARG A 80 -2.50 -4.45 -7.26
CA ARG A 80 -3.59 -3.48 -7.16
C ARG A 80 -3.09 -2.05 -7.35
N LYS A 81 -1.91 -1.73 -6.78
CA LYS A 81 -1.30 -0.41 -6.96
C LYS A 81 -0.83 -0.19 -8.40
N LEU A 82 -0.27 -1.22 -9.04
CA LEU A 82 0.13 -1.19 -10.45
C LEU A 82 -1.08 -0.94 -11.37
N LYS A 83 -2.23 -1.53 -11.08
CA LYS A 83 -3.48 -1.31 -11.84
C LYS A 83 -4.03 0.11 -11.74
N GLU A 84 -3.64 0.89 -10.73
CA GLU A 84 -4.01 2.30 -10.63
C GLU A 84 -3.26 3.19 -11.64
N PHE A 85 -2.14 2.71 -12.19
CA PHE A 85 -1.43 3.44 -13.23
C PHE A 85 -2.23 3.38 -14.53
N LYS A 86 -2.52 4.56 -15.08
CA LYS A 86 -3.11 4.69 -16.42
C LYS A 86 -1.98 4.70 -17.45
N PHE A 87 -1.75 3.57 -18.10
CA PHE A 87 -0.85 3.51 -19.24
C PHE A 87 -1.60 4.07 -20.47
N LYS A 88 -1.10 5.17 -21.05
CA LYS A 88 -1.53 5.59 -22.37
C LYS A 88 -0.81 4.69 -23.38
N THR A 89 -1.49 3.66 -23.86
CA THR A 89 -1.03 2.92 -25.03
C THR A 89 -1.53 3.64 -26.26
N ASP A 90 -0.64 4.37 -26.94
CA ASP A 90 -0.95 4.88 -28.26
C ASP A 90 -0.84 3.72 -29.25
N LEU A 91 -1.99 3.18 -29.67
CA LEU A 91 -2.08 2.04 -30.58
C LEU A 91 -1.99 2.48 -32.05
N SER A 92 -1.71 3.76 -32.32
CA SER A 92 -1.66 4.32 -33.67
C SER A 92 -0.41 3.92 -34.46
N PHE A 93 0.61 3.33 -33.81
CA PHE A 93 1.83 2.87 -34.48
C PHE A 93 2.34 1.55 -33.91
N LEU A 94 2.92 0.72 -34.79
CA LEU A 94 3.62 -0.49 -34.41
C LEU A 94 5.05 -0.11 -33.94
N PRO A 95 5.51 -0.57 -32.77
CA PRO A 95 6.89 -0.34 -32.34
C PRO A 95 7.89 -0.89 -33.36
N THR A 96 8.93 -0.12 -33.68
CA THR A 96 9.92 -0.43 -34.74
C THR A 96 10.64 -1.77 -34.56
N HIS A 97 10.71 -2.28 -33.34
CA HIS A 97 11.31 -3.59 -33.03
C HIS A 97 10.40 -4.80 -33.30
N MET A 98 9.14 -4.58 -33.68
CA MET A 98 8.19 -5.62 -34.09
C MET A 98 7.93 -5.62 -35.61
N SER A 99 8.74 -4.90 -36.39
CA SER A 99 8.70 -4.85 -37.86
C SER A 99 9.84 -5.65 -38.47
#